data_AF-A0A520DKU3-F1
#
_entry.id   AF-A0A520DKU3-F1
#
_cell.length_a   1.000
_cell.length_b   1.000
_cell.length_c   1.000
_cell.angle_alpha   90.00
_cell.angle_beta   90.00
_cell.angle_gamma   90.00
#
_symmetry.space_group_name_H-M   'P 1'
#
loop_
_entity.id
_entity.type
_entity.pdbx_description
1 polymer ?
#
loop_
_entity_poly.entity_id
_entity_poly.type
_entity_poly.pdbx_seq_one_letter_code
_entity_poly.pdbx_strand_id
1 'polypeptide(L)'
;MNKPISAQETRRYSLIIWKLLIGGIALFAIFISMIGLGLFGELPSFRDIEHPKSNQASEIIAEDGRPLGTYFVQNRSNVTFKDISENVINGLIATEDTRFKDHSGIDFKRTFTIIGYNLIGKKQGASTITQQLAKNLFPRESNLNFFSLVLTKFKEWIVAVKLERNYTKEEIITMYLNTVDF
;
A
#
# COMPACT_ATOMS: atom_id res chain seq x y z
N MET A 1 -44.97 -6.93 23.16
CA MET A 1 -45.03 -5.46 23.07
C MET A 1 -43.73 -4.91 23.67
N ASN A 2 -42.79 -4.44 22.85
CA ASN A 2 -41.54 -3.84 23.37
C ASN A 2 -41.87 -2.44 23.91
N LYS A 3 -41.61 -2.20 25.20
CA LYS A 3 -41.74 -0.87 25.78
C LYS A 3 -40.83 0.11 25.03
N PRO A 4 -41.31 1.32 24.69
CA PRO A 4 -40.46 2.33 24.06
C PRO A 4 -39.33 2.72 25.02
N ILE A 5 -38.12 2.85 24.47
CA ILE A 5 -36.91 3.21 25.21
C ILE A 5 -37.10 4.60 25.83
N SER A 6 -36.84 4.74 27.14
CA SER A 6 -36.93 6.01 27.85
C SER A 6 -35.86 7.01 27.37
N ALA A 7 -36.14 8.31 27.43
CA ALA A 7 -35.16 9.36 27.08
C ALA A 7 -33.84 9.24 27.86
N GLN A 8 -33.89 8.76 29.11
CA GLN A 8 -32.70 8.51 29.93
C GLN A 8 -31.92 7.29 29.42
N GLU A 9 -32.61 6.24 28.99
CA GLU A 9 -32.00 5.04 28.40
C GLU A 9 -31.35 5.37 27.05
N THR A 10 -32.02 6.15 26.20
CA THR A 10 -31.46 6.64 24.93
C THR A 10 -30.18 7.44 25.16
N ARG A 11 -30.18 8.39 26.10
CA ARG A 11 -28.97 9.15 26.46
C ARG A 11 -27.85 8.24 26.95
N ARG A 12 -28.17 7.25 27.80
CA ARG A 12 -27.19 6.27 28.31
C ARG A 12 -26.58 5.45 27.18
N TYR A 13 -27.40 4.90 26.27
CA TYR A 13 -26.92 4.11 25.14
C TYR A 13 -26.10 4.94 24.16
N SER A 14 -26.53 6.16 23.84
CA SER A 14 -25.74 7.08 22.99
C SER A 14 -24.37 7.37 23.62
N LEU A 15 -24.30 7.63 24.93
CA LEU A 15 -23.03 7.85 25.61
C LEU A 15 -22.13 6.62 25.61
N ILE A 16 -22.68 5.42 25.78
CA ILE A 16 -21.92 4.17 25.69
C ILE A 16 -21.39 3.97 24.27
N ILE A 17 -22.22 4.17 23.24
CA ILE A 17 -21.82 4.06 21.84
C ILE A 17 -20.69 5.05 21.52
N TRP A 18 -20.83 6.32 21.90
CA TRP A 18 -19.78 7.31 21.68
C TRP A 18 -18.49 6.99 22.43
N LYS A 19 -18.58 6.52 23.68
CA LYS A 19 -17.39 6.08 24.44
C LYS A 19 -16.69 4.90 23.76
N LEU A 20 -17.43 3.90 23.30
CA LEU A 20 -16.86 2.75 22.59
C LEU A 20 -16.25 3.16 21.25
N LEU A 21 -16.91 4.04 20.51
CA LEU A 21 -16.41 4.54 19.22
C LEU A 21 -15.13 5.35 19.39
N ILE A 22 -15.13 6.33 20.30
CA ILE A 22 -13.96 7.16 20.59
C ILE A 22 -12.82 6.31 21.16
N GLY A 23 -13.12 5.42 22.10
CA GLY A 23 -12.14 4.49 22.66
C GLY A 23 -11.53 3.59 21.60
N GLY A 24 -12.34 3.06 20.68
CA GLY A 24 -11.88 2.25 19.55
C GLY A 24 -10.97 3.03 18.60
N ILE A 25 -11.33 4.26 18.24
CA ILE A 25 -10.49 5.13 17.39
C ILE A 25 -9.16 5.45 18.08
N ALA A 26 -9.20 5.78 19.38
CA ALA A 26 -7.99 6.07 20.15
C ALA A 26 -7.06 4.86 20.23
N LEU A 27 -7.59 3.67 20.52
CA LEU A 27 -6.82 2.42 20.54
C LEU A 27 -6.22 2.10 19.16
N PHE A 28 -6.99 2.29 18.09
CA PHE A 28 -6.49 2.10 16.72
C PHE A 28 -5.37 3.09 16.37
N ALA A 29 -5.53 4.37 16.75
CA ALA A 29 -4.49 5.37 16.55
C ALA A 29 -3.20 5.03 17.31
N ILE A 30 -3.31 4.62 18.58
CA ILE A 30 -2.17 4.16 19.39
C ILE A 30 -1.48 2.98 18.71
N PHE A 31 -2.24 1.99 18.25
CA PHE A 31 -1.70 0.82 17.55
C PHE A 31 -0.93 1.20 16.28
N ILE A 32 -1.48 2.09 15.44
CA ILE A 32 -0.78 2.59 14.24
C ILE A 32 0.47 3.38 14.62
N SER A 33 0.41 4.22 15.66
CA SER A 33 1.58 4.95 16.16
C SER A 33 2.68 4.00 16.64
N MET A 34 2.34 2.91 17.35
CA MET A 34 3.31 1.90 17.78
C MET A 34 4.03 1.24 16.61
N ILE A 35 3.30 0.90 15.54
CA ILE A 35 3.91 0.38 14.31
C ILE A 35 4.82 1.44 13.68
N GLY A 36 4.35 2.69 13.60
CA GLY A 36 5.11 3.84 13.09
C GLY A 36 6.43 4.10 13.82
N LEU A 37 6.46 3.84 15.13
CA LEU A 37 7.64 3.95 15.99
C LEU A 37 8.57 2.73 15.93
N GLY A 38 8.23 1.70 15.13
CA GLY A 38 9.07 0.51 14.96
C GLY A 38 8.98 -0.52 16.09
N LEU A 39 8.00 -0.40 16.99
CA LEU A 39 7.80 -1.37 18.10
C LEU A 39 7.47 -2.79 17.61
N PHE A 40 7.08 -2.93 16.35
CA PHE A 40 6.79 -4.21 15.69
C PHE A 40 7.80 -4.52 14.58
N GLY A 41 9.05 -4.10 14.78
CA GLY A 41 10.16 -4.21 13.82
C GLY A 41 10.29 -2.97 12.94
N GLU A 42 11.47 -2.80 12.37
CA GLU A 42 11.83 -1.60 11.62
C GLU A 42 10.86 -1.34 10.46
N LEU A 43 10.55 -0.07 10.27
CA LEU A 43 9.92 0.43 9.06
C LEU A 43 11.02 1.01 8.18
N PRO A 44 10.92 0.85 6.86
CA PRO A 44 11.87 1.47 5.96
C PRO A 44 11.90 2.98 6.19
N SER A 45 13.11 3.51 6.28
CA SER A 45 13.34 4.93 6.44
C SER A 45 12.99 5.66 5.15
N PHE A 46 12.82 6.97 5.23
CA PHE A 46 12.59 7.79 4.04
C PHE A 46 13.74 7.68 3.03
N ARG A 47 14.99 7.56 3.52
CA ARG A 47 16.17 7.34 2.66
C ARG A 47 16.11 6.02 1.91
N ASP A 48 15.54 4.97 2.52
CA ASP A 48 15.35 3.68 1.84
C ASP A 48 14.25 3.74 0.76
N ILE A 49 13.35 4.72 0.85
CA ILE A 49 12.30 4.97 -0.15
C ILE A 49 12.83 5.83 -1.31
N GLU A 50 13.70 6.81 -1.02
CA GLU A 50 14.36 7.65 -2.04
C GLU A 50 15.45 6.89 -2.80
N HIS A 51 16.15 5.98 -2.11
CA HIS A 51 17.14 5.10 -2.69
C HIS A 51 16.74 3.64 -2.46
N PRO A 52 15.63 3.20 -3.07
CA PRO A 52 15.31 1.79 -3.03
C PRO A 52 16.48 1.07 -3.68
N LYS A 53 16.93 -0.05 -3.08
CA LYS A 53 17.99 -0.88 -3.65
C LYS A 53 17.50 -1.46 -4.98
N SER A 54 17.59 -0.66 -6.03
CA SER A 54 17.32 -1.06 -7.40
C SER A 54 18.52 -1.88 -7.81
N ASN A 55 18.30 -3.17 -8.06
CA ASN A 55 19.33 -4.07 -8.58
C ASN A 55 19.60 -3.74 -10.06
N GLN A 56 20.07 -2.52 -10.33
CA GLN A 56 20.39 -2.08 -11.68
C GLN A 56 21.43 -3.03 -12.30
N ALA A 57 21.22 -3.36 -13.57
CA ALA A 57 22.13 -4.21 -14.31
C ALA A 57 23.50 -3.54 -14.43
N SER A 58 24.57 -4.26 -14.11
CA SER A 58 25.93 -3.86 -14.46
C SER A 58 26.19 -4.28 -15.91
N GLU A 59 26.58 -3.34 -16.76
CA GLU A 59 26.88 -3.62 -18.16
C GLU A 59 28.38 -3.93 -18.34
N ILE A 60 28.68 -5.04 -19.02
CA ILE A 60 30.04 -5.43 -19.40
C ILE A 60 30.27 -4.93 -20.81
N ILE A 61 31.18 -3.96 -20.95
CA ILE A 61 31.51 -3.34 -22.24
C ILE A 61 32.89 -3.83 -22.68
N ALA A 62 33.03 -4.21 -23.95
CA ALA A 62 34.30 -4.55 -24.59
C ALA A 62 35.19 -3.32 -24.75
N GLU A 63 36.49 -3.54 -24.97
CA GLU A 63 37.45 -2.45 -25.21
C GLU A 63 37.08 -1.59 -26.43
N ASP A 64 36.37 -2.16 -27.40
CA ASP A 64 35.86 -1.46 -28.59
C ASP A 64 34.51 -0.76 -28.39
N GLY A 65 34.00 -0.73 -27.15
CA GLY A 65 32.74 -0.08 -26.78
C GLY A 65 31.48 -0.91 -27.05
N ARG A 66 31.59 -2.16 -27.54
CA ARG A 66 30.43 -3.03 -27.74
C ARG A 66 29.98 -3.68 -26.42
N PRO A 67 28.67 -3.72 -26.10
CA PRO A 67 28.19 -4.43 -24.94
C PRO A 67 28.34 -5.94 -25.14
N LEU A 68 29.05 -6.60 -24.21
CA LEU A 68 29.26 -8.05 -24.19
C LEU A 68 28.15 -8.78 -23.43
N GLY A 69 27.48 -8.08 -22.52
CA GLY A 69 26.37 -8.61 -21.74
C GLY A 69 26.10 -7.77 -20.50
N THR A 70 25.02 -8.10 -19.80
CA THR A 70 24.63 -7.44 -18.55
C THR A 70 24.58 -8.46 -17.42
N TYR A 71 25.10 -8.08 -16.25
CA TYR A 71 24.98 -8.83 -15.02
C TYR A 71 23.94 -8.15 -14.13
N PHE A 72 22.84 -8.82 -13.84
CA PHE A 72 21.73 -8.26 -13.08
C PHE A 72 21.14 -9.26 -12.10
N VAL A 73 20.65 -8.78 -10.95
CA VAL A 73 19.78 -9.58 -10.07
C VAL A 73 18.34 -9.55 -10.61
N GLN A 74 17.94 -8.46 -11.26
CA GLN A 74 16.67 -8.32 -11.98
C GLN A 74 16.91 -7.59 -13.31
N ASN A 75 16.44 -8.15 -14.44
CA ASN A 75 16.60 -7.54 -15.77
C ASN A 75 15.62 -6.39 -15.95
N ARG A 76 15.98 -5.17 -15.55
CA ARG A 76 15.09 -4.01 -15.59
C ARG A 76 15.75 -2.83 -16.30
N SER A 77 15.00 -2.20 -17.20
CA SER A 77 15.30 -0.89 -17.77
C SER A 77 14.34 0.14 -17.17
N ASN A 78 14.85 1.09 -16.39
CA ASN A 78 14.01 2.13 -15.82
C ASN A 78 13.52 3.07 -16.93
N VAL A 79 12.21 3.29 -16.99
CA VAL A 79 11.59 4.26 -17.89
C VAL A 79 11.13 5.50 -17.13
N THR A 80 11.11 6.65 -17.79
CA THR A 80 10.49 7.86 -17.24
C THR A 80 8.99 7.86 -17.55
N PHE A 81 8.20 8.65 -16.82
CA PHE A 81 6.75 8.74 -17.05
C PHE A 81 6.37 9.03 -18.51
N LYS A 82 7.17 9.87 -19.19
CA LYS A 82 6.94 10.27 -20.58
C LYS A 82 7.16 9.15 -21.60
N ASP A 83 7.93 8.14 -21.22
CA ASP A 83 8.21 6.98 -22.07
C ASP A 83 7.08 5.94 -21.99
N ILE A 84 6.16 6.09 -21.03
CA ILE A 84 5.07 5.15 -20.77
C ILE A 84 3.86 5.56 -21.60
N SER A 85 3.36 4.64 -22.42
CA SER A 85 2.11 4.85 -23.16
C SER A 85 0.95 5.13 -22.22
N GLU A 86 0.14 6.15 -22.52
CA GLU A 86 -1.08 6.47 -21.77
C GLU A 86 -2.04 5.26 -21.68
N ASN A 87 -2.06 4.39 -22.69
CA ASN A 87 -2.89 3.18 -22.68
C ASN A 87 -2.46 2.19 -21.60
N VAL A 88 -1.15 2.09 -21.31
CA VAL A 88 -0.62 1.25 -20.22
C VAL A 88 -1.05 1.83 -18.88
N ILE A 89 -0.90 3.14 -18.69
CA ILE A 89 -1.31 3.85 -17.48
C ILE A 89 -2.81 3.66 -17.23
N ASN A 90 -3.63 3.93 -18.25
CA ASN A 90 -5.08 3.83 -18.14
C ASN A 90 -5.53 2.39 -17.92
N GLY A 91 -4.91 1.42 -18.61
CA GLY A 91 -5.16 0.00 -18.41
C GLY A 91 -4.87 -0.43 -16.98
N LEU A 92 -3.70 -0.06 -16.45
CA LEU A 92 -3.30 -0.37 -15.08
C LEU A 92 -4.27 0.24 -14.05
N ILE A 93 -4.61 1.52 -14.19
CA ILE A 93 -5.59 2.18 -13.30
C ILE A 93 -6.94 1.48 -13.40
N ALA A 94 -7.40 1.12 -14.60
CA ALA A 94 -8.70 0.48 -14.78
C ALA A 94 -8.78 -0.93 -14.14
N THR A 95 -7.68 -1.69 -14.15
CA THR A 95 -7.65 -3.06 -13.63
C THR A 95 -7.26 -3.14 -12.16
N GLU A 96 -6.22 -2.42 -11.75
CA GLU A 96 -5.66 -2.54 -10.40
C GLU A 96 -6.27 -1.57 -9.41
N ASP A 97 -6.57 -0.33 -9.82
CA ASP A 97 -6.94 0.74 -8.90
C ASP A 97 -7.73 1.88 -9.56
N THR A 98 -9.02 1.66 -9.79
CA THR A 98 -9.88 2.57 -10.59
C THR A 98 -10.04 3.98 -10.00
N ARG A 99 -9.74 4.15 -8.71
CA ARG A 99 -9.79 5.44 -8.00
C ARG A 99 -8.39 5.94 -7.62
N PHE A 100 -7.35 5.45 -8.29
CA PHE A 100 -5.96 5.77 -7.98
C PHE A 100 -5.72 7.27 -7.79
N LYS A 101 -6.36 8.12 -8.60
CA LYS A 101 -6.21 9.59 -8.54
C LYS A 101 -6.97 10.24 -7.38
N ASP A 102 -7.93 9.56 -6.78
CA ASP A 102 -8.88 10.14 -5.79
C ASP A 102 -8.47 9.91 -4.33
N HIS A 103 -7.52 9.00 -4.07
CA HIS A 103 -7.13 8.63 -2.70
C HIS A 103 -5.64 8.86 -2.42
N SER A 104 -5.26 8.99 -1.16
CA SER A 104 -3.86 9.17 -0.73
C SER A 104 -3.24 7.84 -0.30
N GLY A 105 -3.12 6.89 -1.23
CA GLY A 105 -2.50 5.58 -1.02
C GLY A 105 -3.40 4.48 -0.46
N ILE A 106 -4.46 4.81 0.26
CA ILE A 106 -5.43 3.81 0.77
C ILE A 106 -6.82 4.20 0.31
N ASP A 107 -7.45 3.32 -0.46
CA ASP A 107 -8.85 3.44 -0.81
C ASP A 107 -9.72 2.81 0.30
N PHE A 108 -10.09 3.62 1.30
CA PHE A 108 -10.93 3.17 2.41
C PHE A 108 -12.28 2.64 1.93
N LYS A 109 -12.88 3.27 0.90
CA LYS A 109 -14.16 2.83 0.35
C LYS A 109 -14.04 1.41 -0.22
N ARG A 110 -12.98 1.09 -0.97
CA ARG A 110 -12.71 -0.26 -1.49
C ARG A 110 -12.38 -1.23 -0.37
N THR A 111 -11.56 -0.81 0.58
CA THR A 111 -11.12 -1.63 1.71
C THR A 111 -12.31 -2.12 2.55
N PHE A 112 -13.31 -1.27 2.81
CA PHE A 112 -14.48 -1.68 3.58
C PHE A 112 -15.54 -2.42 2.74
N THR A 113 -15.77 -2.03 1.49
CA THR A 113 -16.79 -2.71 0.66
C THR A 113 -16.40 -4.14 0.30
N ILE A 114 -15.09 -4.42 0.17
CA ILE A 114 -14.62 -5.75 -0.17
C ILE A 114 -14.87 -6.79 0.92
N ILE A 115 -15.00 -6.36 2.18
CA ILE A 115 -15.37 -7.25 3.28
C ILE A 115 -16.75 -7.83 2.99
N GLY A 116 -17.70 -7.00 2.54
CA GLY A 116 -19.02 -7.45 2.10
C GLY A 116 -18.98 -8.31 0.84
N TYR A 117 -18.19 -7.93 -0.17
CA TYR A 117 -18.08 -8.69 -1.42
C TYR A 117 -17.47 -10.08 -1.24
N ASN A 118 -16.46 -10.22 -0.37
CA ASN A 118 -15.86 -11.50 -0.05
C ASN A 118 -16.86 -12.44 0.67
N LEU A 119 -17.74 -11.90 1.51
CA LEU A 119 -18.78 -12.68 2.20
C LEU A 119 -19.82 -13.26 1.23
N ILE A 120 -20.06 -12.60 0.09
CA ILE A 120 -20.98 -13.08 -0.98
C ILE A 120 -20.25 -13.81 -2.11
N GLY A 121 -18.99 -14.22 -1.90
CA GLY A 121 -18.22 -15.04 -2.84
C GLY A 121 -17.59 -14.30 -4.02
N LYS A 122 -17.68 -12.96 -4.08
CA LYS A 122 -17.00 -12.14 -5.09
C LYS A 122 -15.61 -11.77 -4.61
N LYS A 123 -14.61 -12.61 -4.92
CA LYS A 123 -13.22 -12.32 -4.61
C LYS A 123 -12.70 -11.18 -5.47
N GLN A 124 -12.28 -10.10 -4.83
CA GLN A 124 -11.65 -8.95 -5.47
C GLN A 124 -10.42 -8.53 -4.65
N GLY A 125 -9.37 -8.04 -5.30
CA GLY A 125 -8.22 -7.45 -4.63
C GLY A 125 -8.58 -6.12 -3.96
N ALA A 126 -8.13 -5.91 -2.73
CA ALA A 126 -8.42 -4.67 -1.97
C ALA A 126 -7.31 -3.62 -2.05
N SER A 127 -6.12 -4.02 -2.50
CA SER A 127 -4.93 -3.17 -2.46
C SER A 127 -4.94 -2.14 -3.59
N THR A 128 -4.42 -0.95 -3.29
CA THR A 128 -4.18 0.14 -4.25
C THR A 128 -2.84 -0.02 -4.94
N ILE A 129 -2.60 0.68 -6.06
CA ILE A 129 -1.29 0.70 -6.73
C ILE A 129 -0.17 1.10 -5.76
N THR A 130 -0.41 2.13 -4.93
CA THR A 130 0.57 2.60 -3.94
C THR A 130 0.88 1.56 -2.86
N GLN A 131 -0.12 0.78 -2.41
CA GLN A 131 0.13 -0.34 -1.48
C GLN A 131 0.92 -1.46 -2.13
N GLN A 132 0.66 -1.74 -3.40
CA GLN A 132 1.41 -2.74 -4.16
C GLN A 132 2.84 -2.27 -4.40
N LEU A 133 3.06 -0.98 -4.71
CA LEU A 133 4.39 -0.38 -4.78
C LEU A 133 5.13 -0.53 -3.44
N ALA A 134 4.48 -0.21 -2.32
CA ALA A 134 5.08 -0.39 -0.99
C ALA A 134 5.51 -1.84 -0.74
N LYS A 135 4.71 -2.82 -1.18
CA LYS A 135 5.04 -4.25 -1.11
C LYS A 135 6.21 -4.64 -2.02
N ASN A 136 6.30 -4.06 -3.22
CA ASN A 136 7.38 -4.35 -4.17
C ASN A 136 8.71 -3.79 -3.68
N LEU A 137 8.71 -2.57 -3.13
CA LEU A 137 9.91 -1.94 -2.57
C LEU A 137 10.37 -2.61 -1.27
N PHE A 138 9.44 -3.13 -0.48
CA PHE A 138 9.73 -3.81 0.78
C PHE A 138 9.04 -5.18 0.84
N PRO A 139 9.61 -6.19 0.15
CA PRO A 139 9.05 -7.52 0.09
C PRO A 139 8.87 -8.15 1.46
N ARG A 140 7.80 -8.93 1.61
CA ARG A 140 7.52 -9.69 2.82
C ARG A 140 8.34 -10.97 2.84
N GLU A 141 8.66 -11.47 4.02
CA GLU A 141 9.20 -12.83 4.18
C GLU A 141 8.16 -13.88 3.73
N SER A 142 8.65 -15.00 3.18
CA SER A 142 7.81 -16.03 2.56
C SER A 142 7.01 -16.88 3.55
N ASN A 143 7.33 -16.86 4.84
CA ASN A 143 6.76 -17.74 5.88
C ASN A 143 6.17 -16.99 7.09
N LEU A 144 5.39 -15.94 6.85
CA LEU A 144 4.75 -15.17 7.92
C LEU A 144 3.49 -15.88 8.46
N ASN A 145 3.37 -15.95 9.79
CA ASN A 145 2.12 -16.34 10.44
C ASN A 145 1.02 -15.27 10.23
N PHE A 146 -0.23 -15.60 10.55
CA PHE A 146 -1.37 -14.69 10.33
C PHE A 146 -1.21 -13.33 11.00
N PHE A 147 -0.73 -13.30 12.25
CA PHE A 147 -0.55 -12.04 12.99
C PHE A 147 0.53 -11.16 12.34
N SER A 148 1.67 -11.74 11.99
CA SER A 148 2.75 -11.05 11.29
C SER A 148 2.30 -10.58 9.89
N LEU A 149 1.47 -11.36 9.19
CA LEU A 149 0.89 -10.95 7.91
C LEU A 149 0.02 -9.69 8.04
N VAL A 150 -0.80 -9.61 9.09
CA VAL A 150 -1.63 -8.45 9.42
C VAL A 150 -0.76 -7.24 9.78
N LEU A 151 0.25 -7.42 10.63
CA LEU A 151 1.20 -6.35 10.97
C LEU A 151 1.91 -5.82 9.72
N THR A 152 2.41 -6.70 8.85
CA THR A 152 3.05 -6.29 7.60
C THR A 152 2.08 -5.55 6.68
N LYS A 153 0.79 -5.91 6.67
CA LYS A 153 -0.22 -5.15 5.91
C LYS A 153 -0.40 -3.73 6.45
N PHE A 154 -0.37 -3.52 7.76
CA PHE A 154 -0.38 -2.17 8.34
C PHE A 154 0.93 -1.41 8.09
N LYS A 155 2.08 -2.08 8.05
CA LYS A 155 3.35 -1.47 7.62
C LYS A 155 3.25 -0.97 6.18
N GLU A 156 2.69 -1.77 5.26
CA GLU A 156 2.43 -1.34 3.87
C GLU A 156 1.53 -0.11 3.80
N TRP A 157 0.49 -0.03 4.64
CA TRP A 157 -0.38 1.15 4.70
C TRP A 157 0.39 2.40 5.10
N ILE A 158 1.25 2.30 6.12
CA ILE A 158 2.09 3.41 6.56
C ILE A 158 3.05 3.84 5.46
N VAL A 159 3.70 2.89 4.78
CA VAL A 159 4.61 3.18 3.67
C VAL A 159 3.87 3.79 2.47
N ALA A 160 2.69 3.30 2.12
CA ALA A 160 1.87 3.87 1.05
C ALA A 160 1.48 5.33 1.34
N VAL A 161 1.09 5.64 2.57
CA VAL A 161 0.80 7.02 2.99
C VAL A 161 2.07 7.89 2.94
N LYS A 162 3.23 7.34 3.31
CA LYS A 162 4.51 8.06 3.18
C LYS A 162 4.85 8.33 1.71
N LEU A 163 4.68 7.36 0.82
CA LEU A 163 4.90 7.54 -0.62
C LEU A 163 4.02 8.67 -1.18
N GLU A 164 2.72 8.66 -0.86
CA GLU A 164 1.76 9.66 -1.36
C GLU A 164 1.94 11.06 -0.79
N ARG A 165 2.66 11.19 0.33
CA ARG A 165 3.04 12.48 0.89
C ARG A 165 4.27 13.09 0.23
N ASN A 166 5.11 12.27 -0.39
CA ASN A 166 6.41 12.71 -0.91
C ASN A 166 6.51 12.63 -2.43
N TYR A 167 5.62 11.86 -3.08
CA TYR A 167 5.61 11.65 -4.53
C TYR A 167 4.25 11.94 -5.12
N THR A 168 4.26 12.46 -6.34
CA THR A 168 3.08 12.65 -7.17
C THR A 168 2.52 11.33 -7.69
N LYS A 169 1.28 11.36 -8.18
CA LYS A 169 0.64 10.18 -8.80
C LYS A 169 1.41 9.65 -10.00
N GLU A 170 2.01 10.53 -10.79
CA GLU A 170 2.82 10.18 -11.96
C GLU A 170 4.11 9.48 -11.54
N GLU A 171 4.78 9.98 -10.50
CA GLU A 171 5.97 9.33 -9.94
C GLU A 171 5.63 7.97 -9.34
N ILE A 172 4.54 7.87 -8.58
CA ILE A 172 4.11 6.60 -7.97
C ILE A 172 3.82 5.54 -9.03
N ILE A 173 3.06 5.86 -10.07
CA ILE A 173 2.73 4.89 -11.11
C ILE A 173 3.96 4.50 -11.95
N THR A 174 4.87 5.45 -12.18
CA THR A 174 6.15 5.19 -12.84
C THR A 174 7.03 4.26 -12.01
N MET A 175 7.19 4.54 -10.72
CA MET A 175 7.92 3.67 -9.79
C MET A 175 7.28 2.29 -9.71
N TYR A 176 5.95 2.19 -9.71
CA TYR A 176 5.25 0.92 -9.72
C TYR A 176 5.57 0.11 -10.98
N LEU A 177 5.46 0.72 -12.17
CA LEU A 177 5.75 0.05 -13.44
C LEU A 177 7.22 -0.35 -13.59
N ASN A 178 8.14 0.40 -12.97
CA ASN A 178 9.57 0.05 -12.90
C ASN A 178 9.89 -1.01 -11.83
N THR A 179 8.95 -1.35 -10.94
CA THR A 179 9.19 -2.28 -9.81
C THR A 179 8.40 -3.57 -9.86
N VAL A 180 7.31 -3.63 -10.61
CA VAL A 180 6.50 -4.83 -10.78
C VAL A 180 7.28 -5.88 -11.60
N ASP A 181 7.14 -7.15 -11.22
CA ASP A 181 7.73 -8.27 -11.95
C ASP A 181 6.83 -8.63 -13.13
N PHE A 182 7.35 -8.55 -14.35
CA PHE A 182 6.73 -9.02 -15.60
C PHE A 182 7.50 -10.21 -16.15
#